data_AF-A0AAE0AZL6-F1
#
_entry.id   AF-A0AAE0AZL6-F1
#
_cell.length_a   1.000
_cell.length_b   1.000
_cell.length_c   1.000
_cell.angle_alpha   90.00
_cell.angle_beta   90.00
_cell.angle_gamma   90.00
#
_symmetry.space_group_name_H-M   'P 1'
#
loop_
_entity.id
_entity.type
_entity.pdbx_description
1 polymer ?
#
loop_
_entity_poly.entity_id
_entity_poly.type
_entity_poly.pdbx_seq_one_letter_code
_entity_poly.pdbx_strand_id
1 'polypeptide(L)'
;MRLEKCWFCSSTVYPGHGIQFVRNDAKIFRFCRSKCHKNFKMKRNPRKVKWTKAYRRLNGKDMTQDSTFEFERKRNRPERYDRNLAENTLKAIKKIDKIRVAREERHHSKRMVGKKSKERKEAAVELEQGIHMVKAPSVLAQDQSLTLPKIKVKVSQAQSEKNQPMEE
;
A
#
# COMPACT_ATOMS: atom_id res chain seq x y z
N MET A 1 23.39 12.95 4.59
CA MET A 1 21.97 13.28 4.83
C MET A 1 21.24 12.02 5.32
N ARG A 2 20.45 12.07 6.40
CA ARG A 2 19.78 10.88 6.97
C ARG A 2 18.27 11.02 6.89
N LEU A 3 17.61 9.96 6.42
CA LEU A 3 16.16 9.83 6.44
C LEU A 3 15.73 9.23 7.78
N GLU A 4 14.95 9.98 8.54
CA GLU A 4 14.46 9.55 9.85
C GLU A 4 13.05 8.99 9.74
N LYS A 5 12.64 8.20 10.73
CA LYS A 5 11.26 7.72 10.82
C LYS A 5 10.48 8.57 11.81
N CYS A 6 9.27 8.95 11.43
CA CYS A 6 8.37 9.66 12.33
C CYS A 6 7.95 8.75 13.49
N TRP A 7 7.96 9.30 14.70
CA TRP A 7 7.58 8.55 15.89
C TRP A 7 6.12 8.05 15.87
N PHE A 8 5.19 8.83 15.32
CA PHE A 8 3.76 8.50 15.33
C PHE A 8 3.33 7.68 14.10
N CYS A 9 3.65 8.18 12.89
CA CYS A 9 3.20 7.60 11.62
C CYS A 9 4.13 6.47 11.13
N SER A 10 5.38 6.43 11.60
CA SER A 10 6.50 5.65 11.04
C SER A 10 6.81 5.92 9.56
N SER A 11 6.22 6.96 8.96
CA SER A 11 6.61 7.45 7.63
C SER A 11 7.99 8.08 7.66
N THR A 12 8.64 8.11 6.50
CA THR A 12 9.95 8.72 6.31
C THR A 12 9.85 10.24 6.43
N VAL A 13 10.80 10.85 7.15
CA VAL A 13 10.96 12.30 7.32
C VAL A 13 12.21 12.72 6.56
N TYR A 14 12.00 13.51 5.52
CA TYR A 14 13.07 14.14 4.74
C TYR A 14 13.58 15.39 5.47
N PRO A 15 14.84 15.78 5.27
CA PRO A 15 15.35 17.01 5.88
C PRO A 15 14.58 18.25 5.42
N GLY A 16 14.44 19.22 6.31
CA GLY A 16 13.59 20.40 6.09
C GLY A 16 12.08 20.14 6.27
N HIS A 17 11.65 18.90 6.48
CA HIS A 17 10.24 18.57 6.71
C HIS A 17 9.94 18.18 8.15
N GLY A 18 8.73 18.55 8.58
CA GLY A 18 8.18 18.11 9.84
C GLY A 18 8.62 18.96 11.03
N ILE A 19 8.47 18.40 12.24
CA ILE A 19 8.77 19.08 13.51
C ILE A 19 9.53 18.10 14.40
N GLN A 20 10.51 18.61 15.13
CA GLN A 20 11.24 17.88 16.16
C GLN A 20 10.82 18.42 17.52
N PHE A 21 10.38 17.54 18.41
CA PHE A 21 10.11 17.85 19.81
C PHE A 21 11.16 17.16 20.68
N VAL A 22 11.85 17.93 21.51
CA VAL A 22 12.81 17.42 22.49
C VAL A 22 12.16 17.49 23.85
N ARG A 23 12.08 16.36 24.54
CA ARG A 23 11.55 16.28 25.90
C ARG A 23 12.68 16.39 26.91
N ASN A 24 12.37 16.79 28.15
CA ASN A 24 13.35 17.00 29.23
C ASN A 24 14.23 15.78 29.52
N ASP A 25 13.79 14.56 29.21
CA ASP A 25 14.59 13.33 29.30
C ASP A 25 15.57 13.12 28.13
N ALA A 26 15.90 14.19 27.40
CA ALA A 26 16.68 14.21 26.17
C ALA A 26 16.14 13.31 25.04
N LYS A 27 14.89 12.83 25.13
CA LYS A 27 14.29 12.04 24.06
C LYS A 27 13.81 12.92 22.93
N ILE A 28 14.26 12.58 21.73
CA ILE A 28 13.93 13.29 20.51
C ILE A 28 12.76 12.59 19.80
N PHE A 29 11.66 13.31 19.63
CA PHE A 29 10.50 12.87 18.86
C PHE A 29 10.46 13.63 17.54
N ARG A 30 10.62 12.91 16.42
CA ARG A 30 10.49 13.49 15.08
C ARG A 30 9.10 13.21 14.51
N PHE A 31 8.46 14.21 13.93
CA PHE A 31 7.13 14.10 13.35
C PHE A 31 7.12 14.44 11.86
N CYS A 32 6.47 13.60 11.05
CA CYS A 32 6.35 13.77 9.61
C CYS A 32 5.53 15.03 9.23
N ARG A 33 4.45 15.32 9.97
CA ARG A 33 3.48 16.39 9.67
C ARG A 33 2.83 16.90 10.97
N SER A 34 2.18 18.08 10.90
CA SER A 34 1.41 18.67 12.02
C SER A 34 0.34 17.72 12.57
N LYS A 35 -0.30 16.89 11.72
CA LYS A 35 -1.25 15.83 12.14
C LYS A 35 -0.63 14.90 13.19
N CYS A 36 0.59 14.45 12.99
CA CYS A 36 1.26 13.53 13.92
C CYS A 36 1.62 14.23 15.23
N HIS A 37 2.12 15.46 15.12
CA HIS A 37 2.48 16.27 16.27
C HIS A 37 1.26 16.61 17.14
N LYS A 38 0.13 17.00 16.53
CA LYS A 38 -1.13 17.26 17.25
C LYS A 38 -1.67 16.00 17.95
N ASN A 39 -1.65 14.84 17.28
CA ASN A 39 -2.07 13.58 17.90
C ASN A 39 -1.16 13.17 19.08
N PHE A 40 0.14 13.45 18.98
CA PHE A 40 1.08 13.25 20.09
C PHE A 40 0.77 14.16 21.27
N LYS A 41 0.51 15.46 21.03
CA LYS A 41 0.09 16.42 22.06
C LYS A 41 -1.22 16.01 22.74
N MET A 42 -2.16 15.45 21.97
CA MET A 42 -3.41 14.86 22.47
C MET A 42 -3.21 13.51 23.19
N LYS A 43 -1.96 13.07 23.39
CA LYS A 43 -1.60 11.80 24.05
C LYS A 43 -2.29 10.56 23.43
N ARG A 44 -2.62 10.61 22.14
CA ARG A 44 -3.22 9.45 21.45
C ARG A 44 -2.16 8.35 21.28
N ASN A 45 -2.54 7.11 21.58
CA ASN A 45 -1.63 5.98 21.40
C ASN A 45 -1.60 5.55 19.91
N PRO A 46 -0.44 5.63 19.22
CA PRO A 46 -0.33 5.24 17.81
C PRO A 46 -0.76 3.78 17.57
N ARG A 47 -0.58 2.88 18.55
CA ARG A 47 -1.00 1.47 18.46
C ARG A 47 -2.52 1.29 18.34
N LYS A 48 -3.32 2.27 18.78
CA LYS A 48 -4.78 2.27 18.64
C LYS A 48 -5.26 3.07 17.41
N VAL A 49 -4.38 3.86 16.79
CA VAL A 49 -4.75 4.70 15.63
C VAL A 49 -4.60 3.91 14.33
N LYS A 50 -5.74 3.56 13.71
CA LYS A 50 -5.86 2.60 12.58
C LYS A 50 -4.97 2.86 11.37
N TRP A 51 -4.64 4.11 11.07
CA TRP A 51 -3.86 4.50 9.89
C TRP A 51 -2.34 4.43 10.09
N THR A 52 -1.86 4.29 11.33
CA THR A 52 -0.43 4.23 11.60
C THR A 52 0.15 2.86 11.26
N LYS A 53 1.45 2.82 10.95
CA LYS A 53 2.17 1.56 10.75
C LYS A 53 2.27 0.73 12.04
N ALA A 54 2.33 1.38 13.21
CA ALA A 54 2.32 0.69 14.49
C ALA A 54 1.03 -0.14 14.69
N TYR A 55 -0.14 0.44 14.40
CA TYR A 55 -1.41 -0.29 14.41
C TYR A 55 -1.42 -1.45 13.41
N ARG A 56 -0.94 -1.21 12.18
CA ARG A 56 -0.93 -2.22 11.12
C ARG A 56 -0.07 -3.44 11.49
N ARG A 57 1.11 -3.23 12.07
CA ARG A 57 2.00 -4.30 12.54
C ARG A 57 1.37 -5.11 13.67
N LEU A 58 0.77 -4.44 14.66
CA LEU A 58 0.14 -5.11 15.81
C LEU A 58 -1.06 -5.98 15.40
N ASN A 59 -1.85 -5.52 14.43
CA ASN A 59 -3.04 -6.23 13.94
C ASN A 59 -2.75 -7.16 12.76
N GLY A 60 -1.48 -7.55 12.53
CA GLY A 60 -1.10 -8.49 11.47
C GLY A 60 -1.43 -8.04 10.05
N LYS A 61 -1.56 -6.72 9.78
CA LYS A 61 -1.83 -6.20 8.43
C LYS A 61 -0.57 -6.12 7.58
N ASP A 62 0.56 -5.82 8.21
CA ASP A 62 1.88 -5.75 7.58
C ASP A 62 2.72 -6.93 8.09
N MET A 63 3.62 -7.44 7.25
CA MET A 63 4.56 -8.50 7.63
C MET A 63 5.54 -7.94 8.68
N THR A 64 5.65 -8.58 9.85
CA THR A 64 6.47 -8.11 10.97
C THR A 64 7.78 -8.89 11.14
N GLN A 65 7.76 -10.18 10.86
CA GLN A 65 8.90 -11.09 10.98
C GLN A 65 9.37 -11.46 9.57
N ASP A 66 10.43 -10.79 9.10
CA ASP A 66 11.09 -11.12 7.84
C ASP A 66 12.59 -10.85 7.96
N SER A 67 13.41 -11.73 7.38
CA SER A 67 14.86 -11.59 7.36
C SER A 67 15.33 -10.36 6.57
N THR A 68 14.51 -9.88 5.63
CA THR A 68 14.81 -8.65 4.88
C THR A 68 14.93 -7.42 5.78
N PHE A 69 14.26 -7.39 6.94
CA PHE A 69 14.30 -6.25 7.85
C PHE A 69 15.61 -6.15 8.63
N GLU A 70 16.36 -7.23 8.77
CA GLU A 70 17.64 -7.24 9.50
C GLU A 70 18.71 -6.39 8.80
N PHE A 71 18.60 -6.21 7.48
CA PHE A 71 19.52 -5.39 6.70
C PHE A 71 19.37 -3.88 6.97
N GLU A 72 18.20 -3.41 7.44
CA GLU A 72 17.94 -1.99 7.76
C GLU A 72 18.47 -1.58 9.15
N ARG A 73 19.17 -2.46 9.88
CA ARG A 73 19.67 -2.20 11.23
C ARG A 73 20.64 -1.02 11.30
N LYS A 74 20.58 -0.25 12.39
CA LYS A 74 21.52 0.83 12.67
C LYS A 74 22.88 0.24 13.06
N ARG A 75 23.94 0.58 12.31
CA ARG A 75 25.33 0.24 12.63
C ARG A 75 25.93 1.36 13.49
N ASN A 76 26.45 1.01 14.67
CA ASN A 76 27.11 1.96 15.57
C ASN A 76 28.64 1.99 15.39
N ARG A 77 29.21 0.96 14.76
CA ARG A 77 30.63 0.89 14.41
C ARG A 77 30.77 1.17 12.91
N PRO A 78 31.53 2.20 12.50
CA PRO A 78 31.87 2.40 11.10
C PRO A 78 32.93 1.40 10.66
N GLU A 79 32.84 0.94 9.42
CA GLU A 79 33.90 0.18 8.75
C GLU A 79 34.73 1.14 7.88
N ARG A 80 35.98 0.77 7.61
CA ARG A 80 36.79 1.51 6.64
C ARG A 80 36.13 1.40 5.26
N TYR A 81 36.22 2.47 4.48
CA TYR A 81 35.67 2.49 3.14
C TYR A 81 36.43 1.52 2.22
N ASP A 82 35.68 0.67 1.53
CA ASP A 82 36.16 -0.16 0.43
C ASP A 82 35.17 0.00 -0.73
N ARG A 83 35.70 0.30 -1.92
CA ARG A 83 34.92 0.53 -3.14
C ARG A 83 34.20 -0.74 -3.61
N ASN A 84 34.87 -1.89 -3.53
CA ASN A 84 34.31 -3.17 -3.95
C ASN A 84 33.14 -3.58 -3.05
N LEU A 85 33.32 -3.38 -1.73
CA LEU A 85 32.26 -3.58 -0.75
C LEU A 85 31.06 -2.67 -1.04
N ALA A 86 31.31 -1.37 -1.26
CA ALA A 86 30.26 -0.40 -1.56
C ALA A 86 29.45 -0.79 -2.81
N GLU A 87 30.13 -1.15 -3.91
CA GLU A 87 29.45 -1.58 -5.14
C GLU A 87 28.58 -2.83 -4.93
N ASN A 88 29.12 -3.83 -4.24
CA ASN A 88 28.39 -5.06 -3.92
C ASN A 88 27.17 -4.77 -3.04
N THR A 89 27.28 -3.85 -2.07
CA THR A 89 26.12 -3.45 -1.24
C THR A 89 25.04 -2.74 -2.06
N LEU A 90 25.38 -1.88 -3.02
CA LEU A 90 24.41 -1.21 -3.88
C LEU A 90 23.63 -2.20 -4.76
N LYS A 91 24.33 -3.20 -5.32
CA LYS A 91 23.70 -4.31 -6.06
C LYS A 91 22.77 -5.13 -5.15
N ALA A 92 23.22 -5.45 -3.94
CA ALA A 92 22.43 -6.22 -2.96
C ALA A 92 21.16 -5.49 -2.52
N ILE A 93 21.22 -4.17 -2.26
CA ILE A 93 20.07 -3.36 -1.82
C ILE A 93 18.90 -3.47 -2.82
N LYS A 94 19.16 -3.33 -4.12
CA LYS A 94 18.13 -3.45 -5.16
C LYS A 94 17.47 -4.83 -5.17
N LYS A 95 18.27 -5.89 -4.97
CA LYS A 95 17.76 -7.27 -4.91
C LYS A 95 16.91 -7.51 -3.66
N ILE A 96 17.35 -7.01 -2.50
CA ILE A 96 16.62 -7.13 -1.24
C ILE A 96 15.27 -6.42 -1.32
N ASP A 97 15.21 -5.23 -1.91
CA ASP A 97 13.95 -4.48 -2.03
C ASP A 97 12.93 -5.21 -2.93
N LYS A 98 13.38 -5.78 -4.06
CA LYS A 98 12.53 -6.64 -4.91
C LYS A 98 11.95 -7.83 -4.14
N ILE A 99 12.78 -8.50 -3.34
CA ILE A 99 12.34 -9.64 -2.52
C ILE A 99 11.33 -9.18 -1.48
N ARG A 100 11.58 -8.05 -0.82
CA ARG A 100 10.66 -7.49 0.18
C ARG A 100 9.30 -7.18 -0.43
N VAL A 101 9.24 -6.48 -1.56
CA VAL A 101 7.99 -6.14 -2.25
C VAL A 101 7.21 -7.41 -2.62
N ALA A 102 7.87 -8.41 -3.22
CA ALA A 102 7.22 -9.67 -3.57
C ALA A 102 6.69 -10.43 -2.35
N ARG A 103 7.38 -10.40 -1.20
CA ARG A 103 6.93 -11.01 0.06
C ARG A 103 5.74 -10.26 0.66
N GLU A 104 5.77 -8.92 0.63
CA GLU A 104 4.66 -8.08 1.09
C GLU A 104 3.40 -8.30 0.24
N GLU A 105 3.53 -8.37 -1.08
CA GLU A 105 2.43 -8.68 -2.00
C GLU A 105 1.82 -10.05 -1.73
N ARG A 106 2.66 -11.06 -1.49
CA ARG A 106 2.22 -12.40 -1.10
C ARG A 106 1.48 -12.42 0.25
N HIS A 107 1.97 -11.67 1.23
CA HIS A 107 1.29 -11.52 2.52
C HIS A 107 -0.08 -10.84 2.33
N HIS A 108 -0.14 -9.81 1.49
CA HIS A 108 -1.37 -9.12 1.16
C HIS A 108 -2.37 -10.03 0.43
N SER A 109 -1.94 -10.77 -0.59
CA SER A 109 -2.81 -11.67 -1.35
C SER A 109 -3.41 -12.74 -0.45
N LYS A 110 -2.58 -13.41 0.37
CA LYS A 110 -3.03 -14.39 1.38
C LYS A 110 -4.09 -13.83 2.32
N ARG A 111 -3.96 -12.58 2.76
CA ARG A 111 -4.95 -11.92 3.64
C ARG A 111 -6.28 -11.64 2.95
N MET A 112 -6.26 -11.42 1.64
CA MET A 112 -7.47 -11.12 0.85
C MET A 112 -8.16 -12.39 0.35
N VAL A 113 -7.54 -13.56 0.50
CA VAL A 113 -8.16 -14.86 0.18
C VAL A 113 -9.47 -15.00 0.96
N GLY A 114 -10.53 -15.46 0.28
CA GLY A 114 -11.85 -15.68 0.86
C GLY A 114 -12.76 -14.44 0.89
N LYS A 115 -12.23 -13.21 0.73
CA LYS A 115 -13.05 -11.98 0.67
C LYS A 115 -14.07 -12.05 -0.46
N LYS A 116 -13.64 -12.44 -1.67
CA LYS A 116 -14.50 -12.58 -2.85
C LYS A 116 -15.64 -13.60 -2.65
N SER A 117 -15.37 -14.69 -1.91
CA SER A 117 -16.41 -15.68 -1.60
C SER A 117 -17.44 -15.12 -0.62
N LYS A 118 -16.99 -14.36 0.39
CA LYS A 118 -17.89 -13.66 1.32
C LYS A 118 -18.73 -12.60 0.60
N GLU A 119 -18.10 -11.77 -0.23
CA GLU A 119 -18.80 -10.76 -1.04
C GLU A 119 -19.87 -11.39 -1.95
N ARG A 120 -19.58 -12.55 -2.57
CA ARG A 120 -20.58 -13.29 -3.36
C ARG A 120 -21.76 -13.80 -2.53
N LYS A 121 -21.50 -14.28 -1.30
CA LYS A 121 -22.54 -14.75 -0.38
C LYS A 121 -23.40 -13.59 0.12
N GLU A 122 -22.77 -12.49 0.51
CA GLU A 122 -23.45 -11.25 0.93
C GLU A 122 -24.31 -10.70 -0.21
N ALA A 123 -23.77 -10.61 -1.43
CA ALA A 123 -24.53 -10.17 -2.60
C ALA A 123 -25.71 -11.09 -2.95
N ALA A 124 -25.58 -12.42 -2.77
CA ALA A 124 -26.68 -13.34 -2.97
C ALA A 124 -27.81 -13.10 -1.95
N VAL A 125 -27.47 -12.91 -0.67
CA VAL A 125 -28.43 -12.57 0.39
C VAL A 125 -29.09 -11.21 0.12
N GLU A 126 -28.33 -10.22 -0.33
CA GLU A 126 -28.86 -8.91 -0.71
C GLU A 126 -29.84 -9.00 -1.89
N LEU A 127 -29.56 -9.83 -2.90
CA LEU A 127 -30.48 -10.06 -4.02
C LEU A 127 -31.77 -10.77 -3.60
N GLU A 128 -31.67 -11.75 -2.70
CA GLU A 128 -32.84 -12.45 -2.15
C GLU A 128 -33.75 -11.48 -1.37
N GLN A 129 -33.17 -10.64 -0.49
CA GLN A 129 -33.91 -9.65 0.29
C GLN A 129 -34.43 -8.49 -0.57
N GLY A 130 -33.62 -8.09 -1.56
CA GLY A 130 -33.86 -6.95 -2.45
C GLY A 130 -34.64 -7.30 -3.72
N ILE A 131 -35.22 -8.50 -3.83
CA ILE A 131 -35.84 -8.98 -5.08
C ILE A 131 -36.91 -8.03 -5.62
N HIS A 132 -37.61 -7.32 -4.73
CA HIS A 132 -38.62 -6.31 -5.06
C HIS A 132 -38.07 -5.06 -5.76
N MET A 133 -36.79 -4.73 -5.56
CA MET A 133 -36.12 -3.60 -6.24
C MET A 133 -35.54 -4.00 -7.60
N VAL A 134 -35.41 -5.31 -7.86
CA VAL A 134 -34.83 -5.84 -9.10
C VAL A 134 -35.94 -6.03 -10.13
N LYS A 135 -36.02 -5.12 -11.10
CA LYS A 135 -36.92 -5.29 -12.26
C LYS A 135 -36.44 -6.45 -13.12
N ALA A 136 -37.38 -7.26 -13.61
CA ALA A 136 -37.06 -8.35 -14.53
C ALA A 136 -36.38 -7.81 -15.81
N PRO A 137 -35.36 -8.51 -16.35
CA PRO A 137 -34.63 -8.06 -17.54
C PRO A 137 -35.52 -7.82 -18.77
N SER A 138 -36.64 -8.55 -18.87
CA SER A 138 -37.65 -8.38 -19.93
C SER A 138 -38.38 -7.04 -19.85
N VAL A 139 -38.68 -6.55 -18.65
CA VAL A 139 -39.37 -5.27 -18.42
C VAL A 139 -38.43 -4.11 -18.76
N LEU A 140 -37.14 -4.23 -18.40
CA LEU A 140 -36.11 -3.24 -18.80
C LEU A 140 -35.89 -3.19 -20.31
N ALA A 141 -36.07 -4.30 -21.03
CA ALA A 141 -35.94 -4.35 -22.50
C ALA A 141 -37.14 -3.72 -23.23
N GLN A 142 -38.29 -3.57 -22.54
CA GLN A 142 -39.49 -2.90 -23.06
C GLN A 142 -39.49 -1.39 -22.77
N ASP A 143 -38.77 -0.95 -21.73
CA ASP A 143 -38.60 0.46 -21.38
C ASP A 143 -37.75 1.19 -22.44
N GLN A 144 -38.43 1.80 -23.41
CA GLN A 144 -37.87 2.48 -24.59
C GLN A 144 -36.88 3.63 -24.27
N SER A 145 -36.93 4.16 -23.03
CA SER A 145 -36.05 5.23 -22.54
C SER A 145 -34.68 4.75 -22.04
N LEU A 146 -34.53 3.46 -21.73
CA LEU A 146 -33.28 2.86 -21.21
C LEU A 146 -32.51 2.07 -22.29
N THR A 147 -33.17 1.73 -23.39
CA THR A 147 -32.53 1.10 -24.55
C THR A 147 -31.91 2.16 -25.45
N LEU A 148 -30.57 2.22 -25.50
CA LEU A 148 -29.89 2.95 -26.56
C LEU A 148 -30.31 2.33 -27.91
N PRO A 149 -30.68 3.14 -28.93
CA PRO A 149 -30.99 2.60 -30.25
C PRO A 149 -29.78 1.81 -30.74
N LYS A 150 -29.99 0.59 -31.26
CA LYS A 150 -28.95 -0.26 -31.83
C LYS A 150 -28.38 0.40 -33.08
N ILE A 151 -27.45 1.34 -32.92
CA ILE A 151 -26.68 1.91 -34.00
C ILE A 151 -25.72 0.81 -34.46
N LYS A 152 -25.99 0.22 -35.63
CA LYS A 152 -25.05 -0.69 -36.30
C LYS A 152 -23.84 0.12 -36.76
N VAL A 153 -22.84 0.26 -35.89
CA VAL A 153 -21.54 0.81 -36.29
C VAL A 153 -20.82 -0.27 -37.10
N LYS A 154 -20.52 0.01 -38.37
CA LYS A 154 -19.61 -0.81 -39.17
C LYS A 154 -18.21 -0.69 -38.55
N VAL A 155 -17.79 -1.72 -37.83
CA VAL A 155 -16.43 -1.81 -37.31
C VAL A 155 -15.49 -2.05 -38.50
N SER A 156 -14.67 -1.07 -38.85
CA SER A 156 -13.50 -1.30 -39.69
C SER A 156 -12.48 -2.12 -38.88
N GLN A 157 -11.98 -3.21 -39.47
CA GLN A 157 -10.96 -4.04 -38.85
C GLN A 157 -9.71 -3.19 -38.57
N ALA A 158 -9.28 -3.14 -37.31
CA ALA A 158 -8.02 -2.52 -36.94
C ALA A 158 -6.88 -3.29 -37.61
N GLN A 159 -6.06 -2.59 -38.40
CA GLN A 159 -4.81 -3.13 -38.92
C GLN A 159 -3.91 -3.50 -37.73
N SER A 160 -3.35 -4.71 -37.76
CA SER A 160 -2.40 -5.18 -36.76
C SER A 160 -1.11 -4.36 -36.85
N GLU A 161 -0.89 -3.47 -35.88
CA GLU A 161 0.40 -2.84 -35.69
C GLU A 161 1.43 -3.94 -35.35
N LYS A 162 2.36 -4.15 -36.27
CA LYS A 162 3.53 -5.01 -36.05
C LYS A 162 4.39 -4.36 -34.97
N ASN A 163 4.43 -4.96 -33.79
CA ASN A 163 5.41 -4.63 -32.76
C ASN A 163 6.83 -4.91 -33.31
N GLN A 164 7.59 -3.87 -33.61
CA GLN A 164 9.05 -3.98 -33.73
C GLN A 164 9.65 -3.98 -32.32
N PRO A 165 10.51 -4.96 -31.96
CA PRO A 165 11.25 -4.92 -30.71
C PRO A 165 12.33 -3.83 -30.80
N MET A 166 12.30 -2.85 -29.89
CA MET A 166 13.45 -1.97 -29.66
C MET A 166 14.56 -2.78 -28.99
N GLU A 167 15.69 -2.90 -29.69
CA GLU A 167 16.97 -3.24 -29.12
C GLU A 167 17.44 -2.12 -28.19
N GLU A 168 17.74 -2.46 -26.94
CA GLU A 168 18.86 -1.97 -26.12
C GLU A 168 18.99 -2.84 -24.86
#